data_AF-A0A2B4R394-F1
#
_entry.id   AF-A0A2B4R394-F1
#
_cell.length_a   1.000
_cell.length_b   1.000
_cell.length_c   1.000
_cell.angle_alpha   90.00
_cell.angle_beta   90.00
_cell.angle_gamma   90.00
#
_symmetry.space_group_name_H-M   'P 1'
#
loop_
_entity.id
_entity.type
_entity.pdbx_description
1 polymer ?
#
loop_
_entity_poly.entity_id
_entity_poly.type
_entity_poly.pdbx_seq_one_letter_code
_entity_poly.pdbx_strand_id
1 'polypeptide(L)'
;MFNDHVNKSTITVDGKIIEEADSYVYLGKTLTRDGDPLPEIRRRIALGWAAFGKVDNIMRSRKARTRKIKRKIKRKIHDENILPVMTYGCETLVLNNARAEKPAVTQRKMERIMVSITVQKDHALLGHVMYTTVVVDEFECRLKCMGNNSCKSVNVYPGDSAGQRICELNNKTRQLKPSDLKREKGSTYCGSVQASCMDVSREQNRPAKSGQCHPGYQGTLCQT
;
A
#
# COMPACT_ATOMS: atom_id res chain seq x y z
N MET A 1 -21.03 16.46 -10.81
CA MET A 1 -22.40 16.98 -10.91
C MET A 1 -22.40 17.92 -12.11
N PHE A 2 -22.90 17.46 -13.26
CA PHE A 2 -23.23 18.37 -14.36
C PHE A 2 -24.73 18.54 -14.37
N ASN A 3 -25.13 19.77 -14.66
CA ASN A 3 -26.48 20.06 -15.03
C ASN A 3 -26.44 20.42 -16.51
N ASP A 4 -26.86 19.48 -17.37
CA ASP A 4 -26.85 19.65 -18.83
C ASP A 4 -27.82 20.75 -19.31
N HIS A 5 -28.56 21.35 -18.37
CA HIS A 5 -29.48 22.47 -18.61
C HIS A 5 -28.87 23.85 -18.32
N VAL A 6 -27.59 23.93 -17.94
CA VAL A 6 -26.92 25.21 -17.68
C VAL A 6 -26.27 25.73 -18.96
N ASN A 7 -26.73 26.89 -19.45
CA ASN A 7 -26.05 27.60 -20.52
C ASN A 7 -24.65 28.04 -20.07
N LYS A 8 -23.62 27.67 -20.86
CA LYS A 8 -22.25 28.15 -20.66
C LYS A 8 -22.26 29.68 -20.69
N SER A 9 -21.94 30.29 -19.55
CA SER A 9 -21.88 31.74 -19.39
C SER A 9 -20.63 32.12 -18.60
N THR A 10 -20.07 33.28 -18.92
CA THR A 10 -18.87 33.79 -18.25
C THR A 10 -19.25 34.29 -16.85
N ILE A 11 -18.72 33.64 -15.82
CA ILE A 11 -18.96 34.04 -14.43
C ILE A 11 -17.95 35.13 -14.05
N THR A 12 -18.46 36.26 -13.56
CA THR A 12 -17.65 37.37 -13.04
C THR A 12 -17.94 37.56 -11.55
N VAL A 13 -16.89 37.71 -10.76
CA VAL A 13 -16.96 38.05 -9.32
C VAL A 13 -16.06 39.27 -9.11
N ASP A 14 -16.62 40.34 -8.54
CA ASP A 14 -15.93 41.63 -8.31
C ASP A 14 -15.25 42.19 -9.58
N GLY A 15 -15.91 42.04 -10.74
CA GLY A 15 -15.39 42.50 -12.02
C GLY A 15 -14.25 41.64 -12.61
N LYS A 16 -13.86 40.53 -11.96
CA LYS A 16 -12.89 39.57 -12.47
C LYS A 16 -13.58 38.33 -13.04
N ILE A 17 -13.16 37.92 -14.23
CA ILE A 17 -13.63 36.68 -14.86
C ILE A 17 -12.98 35.49 -14.15
N ILE A 18 -13.78 34.52 -13.73
CA ILE A 18 -13.29 33.28 -13.13
C ILE A 18 -12.81 32.34 -14.25
N GLU A 19 -11.59 31.83 -14.11
CA GLU A 19 -11.02 30.84 -15.03
C GLU A 19 -11.76 29.50 -14.93
N GLU A 20 -12.17 28.97 -16.08
CA GLU A 20 -12.79 27.65 -16.17
C GLU A 20 -11.70 26.57 -16.22
N ALA A 21 -11.63 25.72 -15.20
CA ALA A 21 -10.61 24.68 -15.10
C ALA A 21 -11.23 23.27 -15.14
N ASP A 22 -10.58 22.35 -15.87
CA ASP A 22 -11.01 20.94 -15.94
C ASP A 22 -10.66 20.13 -14.69
N SER A 23 -9.64 20.57 -13.95
CA SER A 23 -9.28 20.01 -12.66
C SER A 23 -8.71 21.10 -11.75
N TYR A 24 -9.05 21.04 -10.46
CA TYR A 24 -8.61 22.02 -9.47
C TYR A 24 -8.36 21.32 -8.12
N VAL A 25 -7.37 21.79 -7.35
CA VAL A 25 -7.12 21.29 -6.00
C VAL A 25 -7.75 22.23 -4.99
N TYR A 26 -8.86 21.80 -4.38
CA TYR A 26 -9.56 22.56 -3.36
C TYR A 26 -9.43 21.87 -2.00
N LEU A 27 -8.98 22.60 -0.97
CA LEU A 27 -8.75 22.06 0.38
C LEU A 27 -7.90 20.78 0.39
N GLY A 28 -6.94 20.72 -0.54
CA GLY A 28 -6.08 19.58 -0.72
C GLY A 28 -6.78 18.32 -1.27
N LYS A 29 -7.94 18.43 -1.93
CA LYS A 29 -8.58 17.37 -2.73
C LYS A 29 -8.59 17.78 -4.21
N THR A 30 -8.18 16.89 -5.10
CA THR A 30 -8.36 17.10 -6.55
C THR A 30 -9.82 16.90 -6.93
N LEU A 31 -10.43 17.95 -7.46
CA LEU A 31 -11.75 17.94 -8.07
C LEU A 31 -11.55 17.95 -9.58
N THR A 32 -12.29 17.09 -10.28
CA THR A 32 -12.34 17.07 -11.74
C THR A 32 -13.72 17.49 -12.19
N ARG A 33 -13.76 18.09 -13.38
CA ARG A 33 -15.00 18.53 -14.00
C ARG A 33 -16.00 17.38 -14.12
N ASP A 34 -15.55 16.25 -14.68
CA ASP A 34 -16.29 14.97 -14.84
C ASP A 34 -16.70 14.30 -13.52
N GLY A 35 -16.13 14.72 -12.39
CA GLY A 35 -16.33 14.09 -11.08
C GLY A 35 -15.65 12.73 -10.93
N ASP A 36 -14.74 12.34 -11.83
CA ASP A 36 -13.95 11.12 -11.70
C ASP A 36 -13.07 11.17 -10.43
N PRO A 37 -13.27 10.24 -9.46
CA PRO A 37 -12.43 10.19 -8.27
C PRO A 37 -11.03 9.62 -8.52
N LEU A 38 -10.75 9.05 -9.69
CA LEU A 38 -9.50 8.33 -9.95
C LEU A 38 -8.24 9.20 -9.86
N PRO A 39 -8.21 10.45 -10.36
CA PRO A 39 -7.06 11.33 -10.19
C PRO A 39 -6.75 11.62 -8.72
N GLU A 40 -7.76 11.83 -7.87
CA GLU A 40 -7.55 12.03 -6.43
C GLU A 40 -7.05 10.74 -5.75
N ILE A 41 -7.61 9.57 -6.08
CA ILE A 41 -7.13 8.27 -5.56
C ILE A 41 -5.65 8.06 -5.89
N ARG A 42 -5.26 8.32 -7.15
CA ARG A 42 -3.86 8.21 -7.59
C ARG A 42 -2.95 9.19 -6.85
N ARG A 43 -3.41 10.43 -6.64
CA ARG A 43 -2.67 11.45 -5.90
C ARG A 43 -2.45 11.05 -4.44
N ARG A 44 -3.48 10.54 -3.75
CA ARG A 44 -3.39 10.04 -2.37
C ARG A 44 -2.43 8.86 -2.23
N ILE A 45 -2.45 7.93 -3.18
CA ILE A 45 -1.49 6.82 -3.24
C ILE A 45 -0.05 7.34 -3.39
N ALA A 46 0.19 8.31 -4.27
CA ALA A 46 1.51 8.92 -4.45
C ALA A 46 1.99 9.63 -3.17
N LEU A 47 1.11 10.39 -2.50
CA LEU A 47 1.41 11.02 -1.21
C LEU A 47 1.71 9.99 -0.12
N GLY A 48 0.96 8.87 -0.08
CA GLY A 48 1.22 7.75 0.83
C GLY A 48 2.61 7.15 0.62
N TRP A 49 3.03 6.94 -0.64
CA TRP A 49 4.38 6.47 -0.95
C TRP A 49 5.47 7.48 -0.56
N ALA A 50 5.23 8.77 -0.77
CA ALA A 50 6.16 9.82 -0.33
C ALA A 50 6.32 9.82 1.20
N ALA A 51 5.22 9.70 1.95
CA ALA A 51 5.23 9.59 3.41
C ALA A 51 5.97 8.31 3.88
N PHE A 52 5.71 7.17 3.23
CA PHE A 52 6.42 5.92 3.49
C PHE A 52 7.93 6.05 3.24
N GLY A 53 8.31 6.69 2.14
CA GLY A 53 9.71 6.94 1.76
C GLY A 53 10.50 7.72 2.81
N LYS A 54 9.87 8.69 3.49
CA LYS A 54 10.51 9.48 4.55
C LYS A 54 10.95 8.65 5.77
N VAL A 55 10.28 7.52 6.02
CA VAL A 55 10.58 6.60 7.14
C VAL A 55 11.06 5.22 6.66
N ASP A 56 11.55 5.14 5.42
CA ASP A 56 11.86 3.89 4.74
C ASP A 56 12.96 3.09 5.46
N ASN A 57 13.97 3.78 6.01
CA ASN A 57 15.03 3.19 6.83
C ASN A 57 14.47 2.41 8.05
N ILE A 58 13.40 2.91 8.68
CA ILE A 58 12.70 2.25 9.78
C ILE A 58 11.82 1.13 9.22
N MET A 59 11.01 1.42 8.20
CA MET A 59 10.06 0.48 7.62
C MET A 59 10.74 -0.75 7.03
N ARG A 60 11.91 -0.60 6.41
CA ARG A 60 12.71 -1.70 5.86
C ARG A 60 13.69 -2.32 6.84
N SER A 61 13.84 -1.78 8.06
CA SER A 61 14.82 -2.28 9.04
C SER A 61 14.59 -3.75 9.41
N ARG A 62 15.66 -4.58 9.35
CA ARG A 62 15.60 -6.06 9.52
C ARG A 62 16.27 -6.61 10.79
N LYS A 63 16.72 -5.76 11.72
CA LYS A 63 17.46 -6.22 12.92
C LYS A 63 16.65 -7.26 13.72
N ALA A 64 17.11 -8.52 13.69
CA ALA A 64 16.37 -9.70 14.18
C ALA A 64 16.07 -9.67 15.68
N ARG A 65 17.02 -9.16 16.49
CA ARG A 65 16.91 -9.05 17.95
C ARG A 65 15.71 -8.22 18.42
N THR A 66 15.32 -7.22 17.64
CA THR A 66 14.27 -6.25 18.00
C THR A 66 13.01 -6.38 17.15
N ARG A 67 12.86 -7.47 16.39
CA ARG A 67 11.84 -7.61 15.34
C ARG A 67 10.40 -7.40 15.84
N LYS A 68 10.03 -7.91 17.02
CA LYS A 68 8.67 -7.75 17.59
C LYS A 68 8.38 -6.30 17.98
N ILE A 69 9.33 -5.65 18.66
CA ILE A 69 9.27 -4.22 19.05
C ILE A 69 9.20 -3.33 17.80
N LYS A 70 10.06 -3.60 16.81
CA LYS A 70 10.06 -2.88 15.54
C LYS A 70 8.76 -3.06 14.76
N ARG A 71 8.14 -4.25 14.77
CA ARG A 71 6.84 -4.45 14.09
C ARG A 71 5.73 -3.63 14.72
N LYS A 72 5.68 -3.53 16.05
CA LYS A 72 4.71 -2.65 16.74
C LYS A 72 4.92 -1.18 16.34
N ILE A 73 6.17 -0.72 16.34
CA ILE A 73 6.52 0.65 15.97
C ILE A 73 6.21 0.93 14.49
N LYS A 74 6.62 0.05 13.57
CA LYS A 74 6.32 0.19 12.13
C LYS A 74 4.82 0.26 11.86
N ARG A 75 4.04 -0.61 12.50
CA ARG A 75 2.57 -0.58 12.41
C ARG A 75 2.02 0.74 12.92
N LYS A 76 2.45 1.19 14.10
CA LYS A 76 2.03 2.48 14.67
C LYS A 76 2.34 3.65 13.73
N ILE A 77 3.57 3.71 13.20
CA ILE A 77 3.96 4.74 12.23
C ILE A 77 3.07 4.68 10.99
N HIS A 78 2.83 3.49 10.44
CA HIS A 78 1.99 3.33 9.26
C HIS A 78 0.55 3.75 9.51
N ASP A 79 -0.08 3.23 10.55
CA ASP A 79 -1.50 3.44 10.84
C ASP A 79 -1.79 4.88 11.26
N GLU A 80 -0.86 5.54 11.96
CA GLU A 80 -1.04 6.92 12.45
C GLU A 80 -0.57 7.98 11.45
N ASN A 81 0.39 7.69 10.57
CA ASN A 81 1.03 8.73 9.73
C ASN A 81 0.88 8.48 8.23
N ILE A 82 0.78 7.24 7.77
CA ILE A 82 0.79 6.91 6.33
C ILE A 82 -0.61 6.56 5.85
N LEU A 83 -1.34 5.74 6.60
CA LEU A 83 -2.68 5.32 6.26
C LEU A 83 -3.66 6.51 6.17
N PRO A 84 -3.64 7.51 7.09
CA PRO A 84 -4.50 8.68 6.98
C PRO A 84 -4.21 9.49 5.72
N VAL A 85 -2.96 9.60 5.28
CA VAL A 85 -2.59 10.31 4.05
C VAL A 85 -3.23 9.66 2.81
N MET A 86 -3.29 8.33 2.78
CA MET A 86 -3.89 7.59 1.67
C MET A 86 -5.43 7.57 1.71
N THR A 87 -6.02 7.60 2.91
CA THR A 87 -7.46 7.39 3.13
C THR A 87 -8.25 8.69 3.33
N TYR A 88 -7.56 9.82 3.49
CA TYR A 88 -8.20 11.12 3.66
C TYR A 88 -9.15 11.42 2.49
N GLY A 89 -10.39 11.74 2.81
CA GLY A 89 -11.42 12.11 1.86
C GLY A 89 -12.05 10.91 1.14
N CYS A 90 -11.69 9.66 1.48
CA CYS A 90 -12.31 8.47 0.89
C CYS A 90 -13.81 8.38 1.15
N GLU A 91 -14.30 8.94 2.26
CA GLU A 91 -15.73 9.08 2.59
C GLU A 91 -16.50 9.95 1.60
N THR A 92 -15.80 10.81 0.87
CA THR A 92 -16.37 11.73 -0.14
C THR A 92 -16.17 11.25 -1.57
N LEU A 93 -15.67 10.02 -1.77
CA LEU A 93 -15.43 9.44 -3.09
C LEU A 93 -16.55 8.46 -3.45
N VAL A 94 -16.98 8.47 -4.70
CA VAL A 94 -17.85 7.43 -5.26
C VAL A 94 -17.00 6.19 -5.54
N LEU A 95 -16.83 5.34 -4.52
CA LEU A 95 -16.05 4.12 -4.59
C LEU A 95 -16.89 2.96 -5.14
N ASN A 96 -16.32 2.24 -6.09
CA ASN A 96 -16.74 0.88 -6.46
C ASN A 96 -15.59 -0.09 -6.15
N ASN A 97 -15.83 -1.40 -6.28
CA ASN A 97 -14.84 -2.43 -5.93
C ASN A 97 -13.47 -2.21 -6.63
N ALA A 98 -13.48 -1.89 -7.93
CA ALA A 98 -12.25 -1.65 -8.70
C ALA A 98 -11.47 -0.40 -8.25
N ARG A 99 -12.18 0.63 -7.78
CA ARG A 99 -11.58 1.88 -7.28
C ARG A 99 -11.03 1.73 -5.86
N ALA A 100 -11.77 1.04 -4.99
CA ALA A 100 -11.33 0.72 -3.62
C ALA A 100 -10.15 -0.26 -3.58
N GLU A 101 -10.00 -1.11 -4.61
CA GLU A 101 -8.88 -2.05 -4.69
C GLU A 101 -7.52 -1.35 -4.79
N LYS A 102 -7.43 -0.19 -5.47
CA LYS A 102 -6.16 0.53 -5.66
C LYS A 102 -5.47 0.94 -4.35
N PRO A 103 -6.13 1.65 -3.42
CA PRO A 103 -5.53 1.96 -2.12
C PRO A 103 -5.31 0.69 -1.28
N ALA A 104 -6.21 -0.29 -1.34
CA ALA A 104 -6.05 -1.56 -0.60
C ALA A 104 -4.81 -2.36 -1.05
N VAL A 105 -4.57 -2.48 -2.36
CA VAL A 105 -3.37 -3.12 -2.91
C VAL A 105 -2.11 -2.35 -2.53
N THR A 106 -2.17 -1.02 -2.53
CA THR A 106 -1.06 -0.16 -2.09
C THR A 106 -0.72 -0.39 -0.62
N GLN A 107 -1.73 -0.37 0.25
CA GLN A 107 -1.59 -0.66 1.68
C GLN A 107 -0.94 -2.03 1.90
N ARG A 108 -1.48 -3.08 1.26
CA ARG A 108 -0.90 -4.44 1.34
C ARG A 108 0.55 -4.47 0.88
N LYS A 109 0.93 -3.68 -0.14
CA LYS A 109 2.31 -3.58 -0.62
C LYS A 109 3.22 -2.93 0.41
N MET A 110 2.79 -1.83 1.04
CA MET A 110 3.52 -1.19 2.15
C MET A 110 3.67 -2.13 3.35
N GLU A 111 2.59 -2.79 3.76
CA GLU A 111 2.61 -3.79 4.85
C GLU A 111 3.57 -4.94 4.58
N ARG A 112 3.60 -5.47 3.35
CA ARG A 112 4.57 -6.49 2.95
C ARG A 112 6.01 -6.00 3.07
N ILE A 113 6.30 -4.73 2.74
CA ILE A 113 7.64 -4.15 2.91
C ILE A 113 8.00 -4.05 4.40
N MET A 114 7.08 -3.52 5.22
CA MET A 114 7.28 -3.38 6.68
C MET A 114 7.61 -4.72 7.36
N VAL A 115 6.96 -5.77 6.88
CA VAL A 115 7.00 -7.12 7.46
C VAL A 115 8.02 -8.03 6.76
N SER A 116 8.48 -7.66 5.56
CA SER A 116 9.40 -8.43 4.70
C SER A 116 8.91 -9.84 4.35
N ILE A 117 7.59 -10.07 4.19
CA ILE A 117 7.04 -11.39 3.78
C ILE A 117 7.04 -11.51 2.26
N THR A 118 7.65 -12.56 1.73
CA THR A 118 7.48 -13.01 0.34
C THR A 118 6.43 -14.10 0.27
N VAL A 119 5.60 -13.99 -0.76
CA VAL A 119 4.56 -14.95 -1.11
C VAL A 119 5.03 -15.72 -2.34
N GLN A 120 5.02 -17.05 -2.28
CA GLN A 120 5.23 -17.91 -3.44
C GLN A 120 4.02 -18.81 -3.61
N LYS A 121 3.35 -18.68 -4.75
CA LYS A 121 2.25 -19.56 -5.13
C LYS A 121 2.78 -20.93 -5.52
N ASP A 122 1.96 -21.94 -5.34
CA ASP A 122 2.24 -23.34 -5.67
C ASP A 122 3.51 -23.86 -5.00
N HIS A 123 3.85 -23.35 -3.82
CA HIS A 123 5.00 -23.77 -3.04
C HIS A 123 4.65 -23.86 -1.57
N ALA A 124 5.23 -24.86 -0.90
CA ALA A 124 5.16 -25.06 0.54
C ALA A 124 6.55 -25.40 1.09
N LEU A 125 6.83 -24.95 2.31
CA LEU A 125 8.04 -25.33 3.04
C LEU A 125 7.74 -26.61 3.82
N LEU A 126 8.42 -27.71 3.47
CA LEU A 126 8.15 -29.04 4.01
C LEU A 126 9.09 -29.37 5.18
N GLY A 127 8.61 -30.17 6.14
CA GLY A 127 9.43 -30.67 7.25
C GLY A 127 9.74 -29.66 8.36
N HIS A 128 9.18 -28.45 8.27
CA HIS A 128 9.39 -27.37 9.25
C HIS A 128 8.10 -26.90 9.92
N VAL A 129 7.00 -27.62 9.71
CA VAL A 129 5.67 -27.31 10.27
C VAL A 129 5.68 -27.58 11.77
N MET A 130 5.25 -26.59 12.54
CA MET A 130 5.11 -26.65 13.98
C MET A 130 3.66 -26.86 14.42
N TYR A 131 2.72 -26.27 13.70
CA TYR A 131 1.31 -26.23 14.06
C TYR A 131 0.47 -26.03 12.82
N THR A 132 -0.66 -26.73 12.76
CA THR A 132 -1.62 -26.64 11.67
C THR A 132 -2.97 -26.23 12.23
N THR A 133 -3.64 -25.28 11.57
CA THR A 133 -4.92 -24.73 12.00
C THR A 133 -5.75 -24.32 10.80
N VAL A 134 -7.08 -24.36 10.95
CA VAL A 134 -7.99 -23.79 9.94
C VAL A 134 -8.23 -22.33 10.27
N VAL A 135 -8.25 -21.49 9.25
CA VAL A 135 -8.47 -20.05 9.34
C VAL A 135 -9.48 -19.62 8.30
N VAL A 136 -10.09 -18.46 8.52
CA VAL A 136 -11.06 -17.89 7.58
C VAL A 136 -10.35 -17.38 6.32
N ASP A 137 -9.13 -16.87 6.44
CA ASP A 137 -8.36 -16.37 5.30
C ASP A 137 -6.84 -16.43 5.52
N GLU A 138 -6.10 -16.12 4.47
CA GLU A 138 -4.63 -16.09 4.48
C GLU A 138 -4.07 -15.03 5.46
N PHE A 139 -4.83 -13.98 5.76
CA PHE A 139 -4.40 -12.89 6.64
C PHE A 139 -4.43 -13.33 8.11
N GLU A 140 -5.46 -14.04 8.54
CA GLU A 140 -5.55 -14.63 9.87
C GLU A 140 -4.39 -15.62 10.12
N CYS A 141 -4.05 -16.45 9.13
CA CYS A 141 -2.89 -17.35 9.21
C CYS A 141 -1.59 -16.60 9.55
N ARG A 142 -1.37 -15.47 8.87
CA ARG A 142 -0.20 -14.62 9.11
C ARG A 142 -0.24 -14.01 10.49
N LEU A 143 -1.40 -13.55 10.96
CA LEU A 143 -1.55 -13.01 12.32
C LEU A 143 -1.24 -14.05 13.40
N LYS A 144 -1.70 -15.30 13.23
CA LYS A 144 -1.35 -16.42 14.13
C LYS A 144 0.17 -16.64 14.19
N CYS A 145 0.83 -16.66 13.04
CA CYS A 145 2.30 -16.75 13.00
C CYS A 145 2.99 -15.52 13.64
N MET A 146 2.42 -14.33 13.52
CA MET A 146 2.94 -13.12 14.18
C MET A 146 2.83 -13.15 15.70
N GLY A 147 1.78 -13.78 16.22
CA GLY A 147 1.57 -14.01 17.65
C GLY A 147 2.56 -15.03 18.23
N ASN A 148 3.01 -15.99 17.40
CA ASN A 148 3.93 -17.05 17.81
C ASN A 148 5.40 -16.69 17.55
N ASN A 149 6.20 -16.56 18.61
CA ASN A 149 7.62 -16.15 18.50
C ASN A 149 8.49 -17.19 17.75
N SER A 150 8.10 -18.46 17.78
CA SER A 150 8.81 -19.56 17.13
C SER A 150 8.48 -19.65 15.64
N CYS A 151 7.29 -19.19 15.23
CA CYS A 151 6.90 -19.15 13.82
C CYS A 151 7.72 -18.12 13.03
N LYS A 152 8.20 -18.52 11.85
CA LYS A 152 9.02 -17.74 10.92
C LYS A 152 8.42 -17.62 9.52
N SER A 153 7.65 -18.62 9.07
CA SER A 153 6.88 -18.58 7.83
C SER A 153 5.59 -19.39 7.96
N VAL A 154 4.71 -19.32 6.97
CA VAL A 154 3.49 -20.12 6.91
C VAL A 154 3.31 -20.75 5.52
N ASN A 155 2.68 -21.92 5.47
CA ASN A 155 2.08 -22.45 4.24
C ASN A 155 0.56 -22.27 4.37
N VAL A 156 -0.10 -21.90 3.27
CA VAL A 156 -1.55 -21.75 3.21
C VAL A 156 -2.10 -22.59 2.07
N TYR A 157 -3.12 -23.39 2.34
CA TYR A 157 -3.79 -24.25 1.37
C TYR A 157 -5.29 -23.92 1.33
N PRO A 158 -5.99 -24.22 0.23
CA PRO A 158 -7.45 -24.29 0.25
C PRO A 158 -7.92 -25.28 1.32
N GLY A 159 -8.94 -24.92 2.09
CA GLY A 159 -9.58 -25.83 3.05
C GLY A 159 -10.78 -26.56 2.45
N ASP A 160 -11.39 -27.42 3.26
CA ASP A 160 -12.48 -28.32 2.84
C ASP A 160 -13.83 -27.61 2.65
N SER A 161 -14.01 -26.44 3.29
CA SER A 161 -15.22 -25.62 3.21
C SER A 161 -14.99 -24.36 2.39
N ALA A 162 -16.04 -23.89 1.70
CA ALA A 162 -16.00 -22.67 0.90
C ALA A 162 -15.51 -21.47 1.73
N GLY A 163 -14.34 -20.94 1.36
CA GLY A 163 -13.72 -19.78 2.01
C GLY A 163 -12.65 -20.09 3.06
N GLN A 164 -12.72 -21.25 3.74
CA GLN A 164 -11.71 -21.62 4.74
C GLN A 164 -10.37 -22.00 4.12
N ARG A 165 -9.30 -21.79 4.88
CA ARG A 165 -7.92 -22.10 4.49
C ARG A 165 -7.24 -22.95 5.57
N ILE A 166 -6.45 -23.92 5.15
CA ILE A 166 -5.55 -24.65 6.03
C ILE A 166 -4.27 -23.84 6.15
N CYS A 167 -3.85 -23.56 7.38
CA CYS A 167 -2.69 -22.75 7.73
C CYS A 167 -1.68 -23.58 8.50
N GLU A 168 -0.47 -23.73 7.96
CA GLU A 168 0.66 -24.37 8.62
C GLU A 168 1.70 -23.34 9.05
N LEU A 169 2.00 -23.26 10.33
CA LEU A 169 3.02 -22.39 10.89
C LEU A 169 4.37 -23.10 10.89
N ASN A 170 5.41 -22.47 10.34
CA ASN A 170 6.74 -23.06 10.19
C ASN A 170 7.78 -22.40 11.11
N ASN A 171 8.70 -23.18 11.69
CA ASN A 171 9.82 -22.65 12.50
C ASN A 171 11.04 -22.18 11.70
N LYS A 172 11.10 -22.49 10.39
CA LYS A 172 12.17 -22.07 9.47
C LYS A 172 11.61 -21.21 8.35
N THR A 173 12.51 -20.70 7.50
CA THR A 173 12.16 -19.95 6.30
C THR A 173 12.89 -20.52 5.09
N ARG A 174 12.43 -20.17 3.88
CA ARG A 174 13.07 -20.54 2.60
C ARG A 174 14.56 -20.15 2.55
N GLN A 175 14.98 -19.09 3.23
CA GLN A 175 16.40 -18.68 3.24
C GLN A 175 17.24 -19.62 4.09
N LEU A 176 16.68 -20.13 5.20
CA LEU A 176 17.37 -21.09 6.05
C LEU A 176 17.38 -22.49 5.44
N LYS A 177 16.32 -22.84 4.68
CA LYS A 177 16.10 -24.17 4.12
C LYS A 177 15.53 -24.06 2.69
N PRO A 178 16.34 -23.66 1.71
CA PRO A 178 15.87 -23.43 0.34
C PRO A 178 15.48 -24.73 -0.39
N SER A 179 16.17 -25.84 -0.11
CA SER A 179 15.89 -27.17 -0.64
C SER A 179 14.53 -27.73 -0.23
N ASP A 180 14.03 -27.27 0.90
CA ASP A 180 12.83 -27.81 1.54
C ASP A 180 11.58 -27.04 1.11
N LEU A 181 11.77 -25.92 0.40
CA LEU A 181 10.68 -25.25 -0.31
C LEU A 181 10.43 -26.01 -1.61
N LYS A 182 9.34 -26.77 -1.64
CA LYS A 182 8.97 -27.59 -2.79
C LYS A 182 7.72 -27.05 -3.44
N ARG A 183 7.59 -27.38 -4.74
CA ARG A 183 6.40 -27.06 -5.51
C ARG A 183 5.25 -27.94 -5.03
N GLU A 184 4.17 -27.31 -4.60
CA GLU A 184 3.01 -27.94 -4.00
C GLU A 184 1.77 -27.24 -4.57
N LYS A 185 1.11 -27.84 -5.55
CA LYS A 185 0.11 -27.14 -6.38
C LYS A 185 -1.10 -26.70 -5.54
N GLY A 186 -1.55 -25.46 -5.72
CA GLY A 186 -2.66 -24.87 -4.96
C GLY A 186 -2.27 -24.32 -3.58
N SER A 187 -1.04 -24.54 -3.13
CA SER A 187 -0.54 -23.96 -1.88
C SER A 187 0.00 -22.54 -2.08
N THR A 188 0.23 -21.84 -0.97
CA THR A 188 0.87 -20.52 -0.93
C THR A 188 1.81 -20.44 0.25
N TYR A 189 3.11 -20.38 -0.03
CA TYR A 189 4.15 -20.14 0.97
C TYR A 189 4.27 -18.65 1.27
N CYS A 190 4.32 -18.29 2.55
CA CYS A 190 4.55 -16.93 3.03
C CYS A 190 5.66 -16.89 4.07
N GLY A 191 6.84 -16.37 3.74
CA GLY A 191 7.97 -16.30 4.67
C GLY A 191 8.74 -14.99 4.65
N SER A 192 9.40 -14.64 5.75
CA SER A 192 10.23 -13.43 5.80
C SER A 192 11.46 -13.57 4.89
N VAL A 193 11.85 -12.52 4.16
CA VAL A 193 13.08 -12.48 3.34
C VAL A 193 14.14 -11.60 3.97
N GLN A 194 15.38 -12.07 3.97
CA GLN A 194 16.55 -11.20 3.99
C GLN A 194 16.88 -10.88 2.53
N ALA A 195 16.38 -9.74 2.03
CA ALA A 195 16.74 -9.28 0.71
C ALA A 195 18.05 -8.51 0.83
N SER A 196 19.14 -9.08 0.28
CA SER A 196 20.18 -8.26 -0.34
C SER A 196 19.51 -7.44 -1.46
N CYS A 197 20.02 -6.25 -1.64
CA CYS A 197 19.43 -5.13 -2.34
C CYS A 197 18.98 -5.49 -3.77
N MET A 198 17.80 -5.02 -4.18
CA MET A 198 17.61 -4.56 -5.55
C MET A 198 17.23 -3.09 -5.46
N ASP A 199 18.16 -2.24 -5.90
CA ASP A 199 18.00 -0.80 -6.05
C ASP A 199 16.84 -0.49 -7.00
N VAL A 200 15.74 0.02 -6.45
CA VAL A 200 14.67 0.68 -7.21
C VAL A 200 15.05 2.15 -7.40
N SER A 201 16.31 2.40 -7.76
CA SER A 201 16.86 3.74 -8.01
C SER A 201 16.87 4.09 -9.51
N ARG A 202 16.37 3.21 -10.38
CA ARG A 202 16.54 3.33 -11.85
C ARG A 202 15.42 4.03 -12.63
N GLU A 203 14.50 4.74 -11.99
CA GLU A 203 13.53 5.58 -12.71
C GLU A 203 13.54 7.06 -12.30
N GLN A 204 14.52 7.52 -11.52
CA GLN A 204 14.63 8.94 -11.14
C GLN A 204 15.50 9.82 -12.07
N ASN A 205 15.98 9.31 -13.21
CA ASN A 205 16.65 10.14 -14.22
C ASN A 205 15.67 10.72 -15.26
N ARG A 206 14.61 11.40 -14.79
CA ARG A 206 14.03 12.52 -15.54
C ARG A 206 14.31 13.80 -14.76
N PRO A 207 14.90 14.84 -15.37
CA PRO A 207 15.06 16.11 -14.69
C PRO A 207 13.66 16.57 -14.26
N ALA A 208 13.51 16.83 -12.96
CA ALA A 208 12.34 17.50 -12.43
C ALA A 208 12.21 18.82 -13.18
N LYS A 209 11.21 18.94 -14.06
CA LYS A 209 10.82 20.25 -14.57
C LYS A 209 10.44 21.07 -13.35
N SER A 210 11.20 22.12 -13.08
CA SER A 210 10.84 23.17 -12.14
C SER A 210 9.39 23.57 -12.44
N GLY A 211 8.49 23.35 -11.48
CA GLY A 211 7.10 23.75 -11.63
C GLY A 211 7.04 25.25 -11.93
N GLN A 212 6.45 25.61 -13.06
CA GLN A 212 6.14 27.00 -13.34
C GLN A 212 4.95 27.40 -12.46
N CYS A 213 5.13 28.45 -11.66
CA CYS A 213 4.06 29.06 -10.88
C CYS A 213 3.03 29.71 -11.82
N HIS A 214 1.79 29.82 -11.35
CA HIS A 214 0.74 30.56 -12.08
C HIS A 214 1.14 32.05 -12.27
N PRO A 215 0.66 32.71 -13.33
CA PRO A 215 0.86 34.15 -13.52
C PRO A 215 0.41 34.93 -12.28
N GLY A 216 1.33 35.69 -11.68
CA GLY A 216 1.09 36.46 -10.45
C GLY A 216 1.74 35.90 -9.17
N TYR A 217 2.50 34.79 -9.25
CA TYR A 217 3.20 34.21 -8.11
C TYR A 217 4.64 33.82 -8.50
N GLN A 218 5.62 34.11 -7.64
CA GLN A 218 7.03 33.80 -7.88
C GLN A 218 7.69 33.02 -6.72
N GLY A 219 8.86 32.42 -7.01
CA GLY A 219 9.66 31.68 -6.04
C GLY A 219 9.41 30.16 -6.02
N THR A 220 10.28 29.41 -5.33
CA THR A 220 10.23 27.95 -5.23
C THR A 220 9.01 27.41 -4.47
N LEU A 221 8.24 28.32 -3.86
CA LEU A 221 7.02 28.05 -3.09
C LEU A 221 5.78 28.74 -3.68
N CYS A 222 5.89 29.39 -4.85
CA CYS A 222 4.82 30.16 -5.49
C CYS A 222 4.09 31.09 -4.50
N GLN A 223 4.84 32.03 -3.92
CA GLN A 223 4.29 33.06 -3.03
C GLN A 223 3.92 34.30 -3.85
N THR A 224 3.01 35.12 -3.32
CA THR A 224 2.47 36.34 -3.95
C THR A 224 3.56 37.36 -4.24
#